data_AF-A0A3D1XTK2-F1
#
_entry.id   AF-A0A3D1XTK2-F1
#
_cell.length_a   1.000
_cell.length_b   1.000
_cell.length_c   1.000
_cell.angle_alpha   90.00
_cell.angle_beta   90.00
_cell.angle_gamma   90.00
#
_symmetry.space_group_name_H-M   'P 1'
#
loop_
_entity.id
_entity.type
_entity.pdbx_description
1 polymer ?
#
loop_
_entity_poly.entity_id
_entity_poly.type
_entity_poly.pdbx_seq_one_letter_code
_entity_poly.pdbx_strand_id
1 'polypeptide(L)'
;MFLEIDRLMNTFAPAPGGAFLQTIIGSQFPGKPKFLPEKIPHTIDLDVDAKSIAFEIQAVDKDKPTILLAHGMGGCSESGYIKRIAAKLGLQGYGVLLINQRGSGSGMGLSS
;
A
#
# COMPACT_ATOMS: atom_id res chain seq x y z
N MET A 1 -5.29 21.49 7.63
CA MET A 1 -5.11 20.06 7.25
C MET A 1 -6.27 19.55 6.39
N PHE A 2 -7.54 19.59 6.85
CA PHE A 2 -8.69 19.11 6.06
C PHE A 2 -8.86 19.84 4.71
N LEU A 3 -8.75 21.18 4.68
CA LEU A 3 -8.85 21.99 3.46
C LEU A 3 -7.72 21.72 2.44
N GLU A 4 -6.54 21.33 2.92
CA GLU A 4 -5.37 21.03 2.07
C GLU A 4 -5.56 19.70 1.33
N ILE A 5 -6.07 18.69 2.05
CA ILE A 5 -6.38 17.37 1.50
C ILE A 5 -7.49 17.48 0.47
N ASP A 6 -8.53 18.26 0.79
CA ASP A 6 -9.68 18.44 -0.10
C ASP A 6 -9.27 19.12 -1.41
N ARG A 7 -8.40 20.13 -1.32
CA ARG A 7 -7.80 20.75 -2.51
C ARG A 7 -6.99 19.75 -3.34
N LEU A 8 -6.15 18.94 -2.69
CA LEU A 8 -5.31 17.95 -3.37
C LEU A 8 -6.15 16.89 -4.09
N MET A 9 -7.18 16.38 -3.42
CA MET A 9 -8.09 15.37 -3.96
C MET A 9 -8.93 15.89 -5.12
N ASN A 10 -9.38 17.14 -5.05
CA ASN A 10 -10.19 17.76 -6.11
C ASN A 10 -9.37 18.22 -7.33
N THR A 11 -8.04 18.30 -7.22
CA THR A 11 -7.14 18.60 -8.35
C THR A 11 -6.64 17.39 -9.12
N PHE A 12 -6.96 16.16 -8.69
CA PHE A 12 -6.51 14.97 -9.41
C PHE A 12 -7.26 14.81 -10.74
N ALA A 13 -6.59 15.14 -11.85
CA ALA A 13 -7.04 14.81 -13.18
C ALA A 13 -6.37 13.49 -13.64
N PRO A 14 -7.13 12.43 -13.97
CA PRO A 14 -6.54 11.21 -14.52
C PRO A 14 -5.84 11.51 -15.85
N ALA A 15 -4.86 10.68 -16.19
CA ALA A 15 -4.13 10.81 -17.45
C ALA A 15 -5.10 10.72 -18.66
N PRO A 16 -4.78 11.36 -19.80
CA PRO A 16 -5.56 11.22 -21.03
C PRO A 16 -5.73 9.73 -21.38
N GLY A 17 -6.98 9.28 -21.55
CA GLY A 17 -7.32 7.85 -21.73
C GLY A 17 -8.15 7.24 -20.59
N GLY A 18 -8.38 7.98 -19.50
CA GLY A 18 -9.36 7.64 -18.46
C GLY A 18 -8.78 6.89 -17.25
N ALA A 19 -9.46 7.02 -16.10
CA ALA A 19 -8.98 6.51 -14.80
C ALA A 19 -8.80 4.98 -14.77
N PHE A 20 -9.69 4.23 -15.43
CA PHE A 20 -9.60 2.78 -15.50
C PHE A 20 -8.38 2.31 -16.30
N LEU A 21 -8.16 2.88 -17.49
CA LEU A 21 -7.02 2.50 -18.34
C LEU A 21 -5.69 2.82 -17.67
N GLN A 22 -5.58 3.99 -17.02
CA GLN A 22 -4.42 4.35 -16.21
C GLN A 22 -4.16 3.33 -15.09
N THR A 23 -5.21 2.87 -14.41
CA THR A 23 -5.11 1.88 -13.32
C THR A 23 -4.67 0.52 -13.85
N ILE A 24 -5.27 0.06 -14.96
CA ILE A 24 -4.92 -1.22 -15.60
C ILE A 24 -3.45 -1.20 -16.05
N ILE A 25 -3.03 -0.17 -16.79
CA ILE A 25 -1.65 -0.06 -17.27
C ILE A 25 -0.67 0.00 -16.09
N GLY A 26 -0.96 0.82 -15.08
CA GLY A 26 -0.11 0.92 -13.88
C GLY A 26 -0.03 -0.38 -13.08
N SER A 27 -1.08 -1.21 -13.13
CA SER A 27 -1.12 -2.53 -12.50
C SER A 27 -0.36 -3.59 -13.29
N GLN A 28 -0.56 -3.65 -14.62
CA GLN A 28 0.05 -4.65 -15.49
C GLN A 28 1.52 -4.35 -15.83
N PHE A 29 1.89 -3.07 -15.86
CA PHE A 29 3.24 -2.61 -16.17
C PHE A 29 3.80 -1.73 -15.04
N PRO A 30 3.96 -2.26 -13.82
CA PRO A 30 4.43 -1.47 -12.68
C PRO A 30 5.89 -1.03 -12.86
N GLY A 31 6.64 -1.66 -13.76
CA GLY A 31 8.10 -1.56 -13.80
C GLY A 31 8.73 -2.30 -12.63
N LYS A 32 10.06 -2.42 -12.65
CA LYS A 32 10.82 -3.07 -11.57
C LYS A 32 11.31 -2.00 -10.60
N PRO A 33 10.87 -1.99 -9.33
CA PRO A 33 11.50 -1.14 -8.33
C PRO A 33 12.95 -1.59 -8.18
N LYS A 34 13.92 -0.68 -8.40
CA LYS A 34 15.36 -0.97 -8.21
C LYS A 34 15.69 -1.28 -6.75
N PHE A 35 14.83 -0.86 -5.83
CA PHE A 35 14.96 -1.04 -4.40
C PHE A 35 13.67 -1.64 -3.86
N LEU A 36 13.79 -2.76 -3.16
CA LEU A 36 12.72 -3.37 -2.39
C LEU A 36 13.20 -3.36 -0.93
N PRO A 37 12.67 -2.46 -0.08
CA PRO A 37 13.03 -2.47 1.33
C PRO A 37 12.67 -3.82 1.95
N GLU A 38 13.45 -4.24 2.94
CA GLU A 38 13.13 -5.39 3.75
C GLU A 38 11.77 -5.17 4.44
N LYS A 39 10.98 -6.24 4.52
CA LYS A 39 9.63 -6.21 5.06
C LYS A 39 9.53 -7.17 6.23
N ILE A 40 9.10 -6.64 7.36
CA ILE A 40 8.85 -7.43 8.56
C ILE A 40 7.37 -7.83 8.55
N PRO A 41 7.03 -9.12 8.52
CA PRO A 41 5.64 -9.57 8.57
C PRO A 41 5.09 -9.45 9.98
N HIS A 42 3.85 -8.98 10.08
CA HIS A 42 3.07 -8.90 11.32
C HIS A 42 1.72 -9.57 11.10
N THR A 43 1.34 -10.45 12.02
CA THR A 43 -0.01 -11.01 12.06
C THR A 43 -0.87 -10.15 12.97
N ILE A 44 -2.01 -9.71 12.46
CA ILE A 44 -3.00 -8.91 13.17
C ILE A 44 -4.23 -9.78 13.39
N ASP A 45 -4.56 -10.04 14.64
CA ASP A 45 -5.82 -10.69 15.00
C ASP A 45 -6.96 -9.66 14.85
N LEU A 46 -7.91 -9.93 13.94
CA LEU A 46 -9.05 -9.07 13.66
C LEU A 46 -10.29 -9.50 14.46
N ASP A 47 -10.47 -10.81 14.62
CA ASP A 47 -11.55 -11.45 15.38
C ASP A 47 -11.12 -12.86 15.81
N VAL A 48 -12.00 -13.61 16.49
CA VAL A 48 -11.76 -14.98 16.99
C VAL A 48 -11.19 -15.90 15.89
N ASP A 49 -11.79 -15.86 14.70
CA ASP A 49 -11.41 -16.72 13.56
C ASP A 49 -10.98 -15.90 12.33
N ALA A 50 -10.52 -14.67 12.52
CA ALA A 50 -10.09 -13.80 11.43
C ALA A 50 -8.74 -13.15 11.73
N LYS A 51 -7.77 -13.38 10.84
CA LYS A 51 -6.45 -12.74 10.88
C LYS A 51 -6.18 -11.97 9.61
N SER A 52 -5.35 -10.93 9.73
CA SER A 52 -4.72 -10.24 8.61
C SER A 52 -3.21 -10.29 8.75
N ILE A 53 -2.52 -10.17 7.61
CA ILE A 53 -1.08 -10.02 7.56
C ILE A 53 -0.77 -8.60 7.08
N ALA A 54 0.00 -7.87 7.87
CA ALA A 54 0.62 -6.62 7.49
C ALA A 54 2.12 -6.81 7.28
N PHE A 55 2.72 -5.95 6.47
CA PHE A 55 4.16 -5.86 6.33
C PHE A 55 4.62 -4.48 6.79
N GLU A 56 5.73 -4.44 7.50
CA GLU A 56 6.36 -3.20 7.93
C GLU A 56 7.68 -2.98 7.18
N ILE A 57 7.84 -1.77 6.66
CA ILE A 57 9.13 -1.19 6.31
C ILE A 57 9.47 -0.23 7.44
N GLN A 58 10.56 -0.50 8.16
CA GLN A 58 10.96 0.34 9.28
C GLN A 58 11.35 1.74 8.80
N ALA A 59 10.99 2.74 9.61
CA ALA A 59 11.42 4.11 9.38
C ALA A 59 12.93 4.24 9.56
N VAL A 60 13.60 4.85 8.58
CA VAL A 60 14.99 5.30 8.75
C VAL A 60 15.01 6.58 9.60
N ASP A 61 14.02 7.45 9.37
CA ASP A 61 13.82 8.69 10.11
C ASP A 61 12.62 8.55 11.05
N LYS A 62 12.90 8.45 12.35
CA LYS A 62 11.87 8.23 13.39
C LYS A 62 11.02 9.45 13.69
N ASP A 63 11.41 10.63 13.21
CA ASP A 63 10.64 11.86 13.37
C ASP A 63 9.56 12.01 12.28
N LYS A 64 9.64 11.20 11.22
CA LYS A 64 8.62 11.15 10.16
C LYS A 64 7.39 10.33 10.57
N PRO A 65 6.19 10.72 10.11
CA PRO A 65 4.99 9.94 10.35
C PRO A 65 5.08 8.57 9.69
N THR A 66 4.47 7.57 10.32
CA THR A 66 4.25 6.26 9.70
C THR A 66 3.11 6.35 8.70
N ILE A 67 3.30 5.74 7.53
CA ILE A 67 2.30 5.72 6.46
C ILE A 67 1.67 4.33 6.37
N LEU A 68 0.34 4.27 6.49
CA LEU A 68 -0.43 3.05 6.25
C LEU A 68 -0.91 3.01 4.80
N LEU A 69 -0.51 1.98 4.06
CA LEU A 69 -0.95 1.70 2.70
C LEU A 69 -1.96 0.55 2.71
N ALA A 70 -3.19 0.86 2.30
CA ALA A 70 -4.23 -0.11 2.01
C ALA A 70 -4.38 -0.28 0.49
N HIS A 71 -4.51 -1.51 0.04
CA HIS A 71 -4.80 -1.80 -1.37
C HIS A 71 -6.28 -1.58 -1.69
N GLY A 72 -6.58 -1.29 -2.96
CA GLY A 72 -7.94 -1.28 -3.50
C GLY A 72 -8.54 -2.69 -3.67
N MET A 73 -9.82 -2.72 -4.08
CA MET A 73 -10.57 -3.96 -4.31
C MET A 73 -9.86 -4.91 -5.28
N GLY A 74 -9.81 -6.20 -4.93
CA GLY A 74 -9.15 -7.24 -5.73
C GLY A 74 -7.61 -7.24 -5.65
N GLY A 75 -7.02 -6.32 -4.89
CA GLY A 75 -5.58 -6.23 -4.68
C GLY A 75 -5.08 -6.95 -3.43
N CYS A 76 -3.81 -6.69 -3.12
CA CYS A 76 -3.14 -7.08 -1.87
C CYS A 76 -1.93 -6.16 -1.61
N SER A 77 -1.29 -6.29 -0.45
CA SER A 77 -0.07 -5.55 -0.08
C SER A 77 1.09 -5.75 -1.07
N GLU A 78 1.09 -6.86 -1.82
CA GLU A 78 2.10 -7.18 -2.82
C GLU A 78 1.78 -6.67 -4.24
N SER A 79 0.67 -5.93 -4.40
CA SER A 79 0.30 -5.33 -5.69
C SER A 79 1.42 -4.41 -6.19
N GLY A 80 1.65 -4.40 -7.51
CA GLY A 80 2.76 -3.66 -8.12
C GLY A 80 2.79 -2.18 -7.75
N TYR A 81 1.63 -1.51 -7.76
CA TYR A 81 1.54 -0.09 -7.38
C TYR A 81 1.83 0.14 -5.89
N ILE A 82 1.33 -0.74 -5.00
CA ILE A 82 1.58 -0.67 -3.55
C ILE A 82 3.08 -0.78 -3.28
N LYS A 83 3.75 -1.80 -3.82
CA LYS A 83 5.19 -2.00 -3.63
C LYS A 83 6.03 -0.82 -4.13
N ARG A 84 5.62 -0.18 -5.23
CA ARG A 84 6.31 1.00 -5.76
C ARG A 84 6.16 2.22 -4.87
N ILE A 85 4.95 2.46 -4.37
CA ILE A 85 4.69 3.58 -3.46
C ILE A 85 5.49 3.34 -2.17
N ALA A 86 5.40 2.14 -1.60
CA ALA A 86 6.14 1.75 -0.40
C ALA A 86 7.66 1.89 -0.58
N ALA A 87 8.22 1.44 -1.70
CA ALA A 87 9.65 1.59 -1.99
C ALA A 87 10.08 3.06 -2.07
N LYS A 88 9.28 3.93 -2.71
CA LYS A 88 9.58 5.37 -2.79
C LYS A 88 9.52 6.04 -1.41
N LEU A 89 8.54 5.69 -0.59
CA LEU A 89 8.39 6.21 0.77
C LEU A 89 9.53 5.73 1.68
N GLY A 90 9.88 4.45 1.62
CA GLY A 90 11.01 3.88 2.36
C GLY A 90 12.35 4.52 1.96
N LEU A 91 12.58 4.77 0.66
CA LEU A 91 13.77 5.51 0.19
C LEU A 91 13.83 6.95 0.71
N GLN A 92 12.68 7.54 1.02
CA GLN A 92 12.59 8.86 1.65
C GLN A 92 12.66 8.79 3.18
N GLY A 93 12.85 7.60 3.77
CA GLY A 93 13.03 7.38 5.20
C GLY A 93 11.76 7.24 6.01
N TYR A 94 10.58 7.21 5.37
CA TYR A 94 9.31 6.98 6.07
C TYR A 94 9.18 5.52 6.53
N GLY A 95 8.59 5.31 7.69
CA GLY A 95 8.05 4.00 8.08
C GLY A 95 6.76 3.73 7.31
N VAL A 96 6.60 2.51 6.80
CA VAL A 96 5.44 2.14 5.97
C VAL A 96 4.85 0.83 6.43
N LEU A 97 3.56 0.83 6.74
CA LEU A 97 2.77 -0.37 6.99
C LEU A 97 1.95 -0.69 5.75
N LEU A 98 2.09 -1.89 5.19
CA LEU A 98 1.32 -2.38 4.07
C LEU A 98 0.35 -3.45 4.58
N ILE A 99 -0.94 -3.13 4.66
CA ILE A 99 -1.94 -4.00 5.26
C ILE A 99 -2.72 -4.77 4.19
N ASN A 100 -2.90 -6.08 4.39
CA ASN A 100 -3.91 -6.84 3.65
C ASN A 100 -5.28 -6.69 4.30
N GLN A 101 -6.32 -6.49 3.50
CA GLN A 101 -7.69 -6.66 3.99
C GLN A 101 -7.98 -8.15 4.24
N ARG A 102 -9.03 -8.45 5.04
CA ARG A 102 -9.46 -9.84 5.37
C ARG A 102 -9.52 -10.70 4.10
N GLY A 103 -8.91 -11.88 4.14
CA GLY A 103 -8.91 -12.83 3.02
C GLY A 103 -8.08 -12.41 1.78
N SER A 104 -7.26 -11.35 1.88
CA SER A 104 -6.43 -10.86 0.77
C SER A 104 -4.95 -11.21 0.96
N GLY A 105 -4.22 -11.40 -0.15
CA GLY A 105 -2.77 -11.63 -0.13
C GLY A 105 -2.37 -12.82 0.74
N SER A 106 -1.35 -12.62 1.59
CA SER A 106 -0.87 -13.62 2.54
C SER A 106 -1.87 -13.92 3.68
N GLY A 107 -2.94 -13.13 3.81
CA GLY A 107 -4.06 -13.41 4.72
C GLY A 107 -5.18 -14.27 4.11
N MET A 108 -5.06 -14.68 2.85
CA MET A 108 -6.05 -15.55 2.20
C MET A 108 -6.12 -16.91 2.91
N GLY A 109 -7.33 -17.35 3.26
CA GLY A 109 -7.57 -18.60 4.00
C GLY A 109 -7.33 -18.50 5.51
N LEU A 110 -6.94 -17.33 6.04
CA LEU A 110 -6.81 -17.09 7.49
C LEU A 110 -8.07 -16.48 8.11
N SER A 111 -9.21 -16.66 7.45
CA SER A 111 -10.48 -16.11 7.88
C SER A 111 -11.60 -17.07 7.51
N SER A 112 -12.30 -17.53 8.54
CA SER A 112 -13.48 -18.40 8.45
C SER A 112 -14.74 -17.57 8.20
#